data_AF-A0A658NL77-F1
#
_entry.id   AF-A0A658NL77-F1
#
_cell.length_a   1.000
_cell.length_b   1.000
_cell.length_c   1.000
_cell.angle_alpha   90.00
_cell.angle_beta   90.00
_cell.angle_gamma   90.00
#
_symmetry.space_group_name_H-M   'P 1'
#
loop_
_entity.id
_entity.type
_entity.pdbx_description
1 polymer ?
#
loop_
_entity_poly.entity_id
_entity_poly.type
_entity_poly.pdbx_seq_one_letter_code
_entity_poly.pdbx_strand_id
1 'polypeptide(L)'
;IAALRASDTELGLAFDGDGDRLGIVTRDGQNIFPDRQLVLFAKDVLTRVPGAPIVFDVKCSQRLAPAIRAAGGVPLMHQTGHSL
;
A
#
# COMPACT_ATOMS: atom_id res chain seq x y z
N ILE A 1 -18.28 -0.71 6.56
CA ILE A 1 -18.15 -2.16 6.87
C ILE A 1 -19.48 -2.92 6.74
N ALA A 2 -20.66 -2.30 6.89
CA ALA A 2 -21.96 -2.99 6.76
C ALA A 2 -22.11 -3.80 5.45
N ALA A 3 -21.71 -3.23 4.31
CA ALA A 3 -21.74 -3.91 3.02
C ALA A 3 -20.94 -5.22 3.02
N LEU A 4 -19.74 -5.23 3.60
CA LEU A 4 -18.95 -6.45 3.76
C LEU A 4 -19.72 -7.46 4.61
N ARG A 5 -20.25 -7.07 5.77
CA ARG A 5 -20.93 -7.99 6.70
C ARG A 5 -22.21 -8.61 6.13
N ALA A 6 -22.88 -7.95 5.20
CA ALA A 6 -24.17 -8.36 4.67
C ALA A 6 -24.09 -9.31 3.46
N SER A 7 -22.88 -9.60 2.96
CA SER A 7 -22.65 -10.43 1.77
C SER A 7 -21.43 -11.33 1.94
N ASP A 8 -21.15 -12.14 0.92
CA ASP A 8 -19.92 -12.94 0.80
C ASP A 8 -18.75 -12.15 0.20
N THR A 9 -18.79 -10.81 0.26
CA THR A 9 -17.72 -9.96 -0.26
C THR A 9 -16.43 -10.10 0.56
N GLU A 10 -15.32 -10.38 -0.12
CA GLU A 10 -14.03 -10.66 0.53
C GLU A 10 -13.19 -9.40 0.80
N LEU A 11 -13.42 -8.33 0.05
CA LEU A 11 -12.64 -7.09 0.09
C LEU A 11 -13.52 -5.87 -0.13
N GLY A 12 -13.33 -4.84 0.69
CA GLY A 12 -13.97 -3.54 0.55
C GLY A 12 -13.01 -2.54 -0.09
N LEU A 13 -13.49 -1.86 -1.13
CA LEU A 13 -12.78 -0.78 -1.80
C LEU A 13 -13.56 0.52 -1.60
N ALA A 14 -12.88 1.57 -1.17
CA ALA A 14 -13.48 2.88 -0.95
C ALA A 14 -12.63 3.95 -1.61
N PHE A 15 -13.22 4.68 -2.55
CA PHE A 15 -12.60 5.84 -3.18
C PHE A 15 -12.95 7.12 -2.41
N ASP A 16 -12.09 8.12 -2.53
CA ASP A 16 -12.41 9.47 -2.09
C ASP A 16 -13.19 10.24 -3.20
N GLY A 17 -13.33 11.56 -3.04
CA GLY A 17 -14.29 12.36 -3.82
C GLY A 17 -13.95 12.52 -5.30
N ASP A 18 -12.67 12.56 -5.65
CA ASP A 18 -12.16 12.64 -7.02
C ASP A 18 -11.47 11.34 -7.47
N GLY A 19 -11.28 10.37 -6.57
CA GLY A 19 -10.89 9.01 -6.89
C GLY A 19 -9.38 8.79 -7.01
N ASP A 20 -8.56 9.74 -6.55
CA ASP A 20 -7.11 9.61 -6.54
C ASP A 20 -6.58 8.76 -5.36
N ARG A 21 -7.44 8.48 -4.37
CA ARG A 21 -7.11 7.68 -3.18
C ARG A 21 -8.01 6.45 -3.06
N LEU A 22 -7.39 5.38 -2.57
CA LEU A 22 -8.06 4.11 -2.30
C LEU A 22 -7.87 3.66 -0.85
N GLY A 23 -8.99 3.49 -0.14
CA GLY A 23 -9.07 2.74 1.10
C GLY A 23 -9.39 1.27 0.82
N ILE A 24 -8.69 0.36 1.51
CA ILE A 24 -8.90 -1.08 1.37
C ILE A 24 -9.25 -1.67 2.74
N VAL A 25 -10.35 -2.43 2.79
CA VAL A 25 -10.86 -3.05 4.01
C VAL A 25 -10.97 -4.56 3.81
N THR A 26 -10.43 -5.35 4.72
CA THR A 26 -10.54 -6.82 4.70
C THR A 26 -11.96 -7.29 5.02
N ARG A 27 -12.27 -8.56 4.71
CA ARG A 27 -13.53 -9.24 5.04
C ARG A 27 -13.99 -9.02 6.49
N ASP A 28 -13.07 -9.11 7.45
CA ASP A 28 -13.31 -8.93 8.89
C ASP A 28 -13.39 -7.45 9.33
N GLY A 29 -13.29 -6.52 8.38
CA GLY A 29 -13.49 -5.10 8.60
C GLY A 29 -12.24 -4.32 9.01
N GLN A 30 -11.04 -4.89 8.85
CA GLN A 30 -9.79 -4.22 9.17
C GLN A 30 -9.30 -3.35 8.01
N ASN A 31 -8.81 -2.15 8.33
CA ASN A 31 -8.21 -1.28 7.33
C ASN A 31 -6.80 -1.76 6.95
N ILE A 32 -6.51 -1.83 5.67
CA ILE A 32 -5.16 -2.03 5.15
C ILE A 32 -4.59 -0.65 4.82
N PHE A 33 -3.75 -0.11 5.69
CA PHE A 33 -3.12 1.19 5.47
C PHE A 33 -2.22 1.20 4.22
N PRO A 34 -2.06 2.36 3.54
CA PRO A 34 -1.36 2.45 2.25
C PRO A 34 0.09 1.96 2.27
N ASP A 35 0.80 2.12 3.38
CA ASP A 35 2.17 1.63 3.54
C ASP A 35 2.26 0.09 3.47
N ARG A 36 1.27 -0.62 4.02
CA ARG A 36 1.13 -2.08 3.88
C ARG A 36 0.72 -2.47 2.47
N GLN A 37 -0.12 -1.67 1.79
CA GLN A 37 -0.44 -1.90 0.39
C GLN A 37 0.81 -1.75 -0.49
N LEU A 38 1.67 -0.76 -0.19
CA LEU A 38 2.92 -0.54 -0.91
C LEU A 38 3.90 -1.71 -0.78
N VAL A 39 3.90 -2.45 0.34
CA VAL A 39 4.67 -3.70 0.45
C VAL A 39 4.23 -4.73 -0.59
N LEU A 40 2.92 -4.87 -0.82
CA LEU A 40 2.39 -5.80 -1.83
C LEU A 40 2.80 -5.35 -3.24
N PHE A 41 2.63 -4.06 -3.55
CA PHE A 41 2.99 -3.52 -4.86
C PHE A 41 4.50 -3.57 -5.12
N ALA A 42 5.33 -3.26 -4.13
CA ALA A 42 6.78 -3.32 -4.27
C ALA A 42 7.24 -4.75 -4.63
N LYS A 43 6.70 -5.78 -3.95
CA LYS A 43 7.00 -7.18 -4.27
C LYS A 43 6.68 -7.51 -5.73
N ASP A 44 5.51 -7.10 -6.21
CA ASP A 44 5.08 -7.39 -7.57
C ASP A 44 5.88 -6.60 -8.62
N VAL A 45 6.05 -5.29 -8.43
CA VAL A 45 6.81 -4.43 -9.36
C VAL A 45 8.26 -4.88 -9.47
N LEU A 46 8.90 -5.26 -8.35
CA LEU A 46 10.31 -5.69 -8.34
C LEU A 46 10.54 -7.04 -9.04
N THR A 47 9.49 -7.85 -9.26
CA THR A 47 9.61 -9.04 -10.14
C THR A 47 9.84 -8.66 -11.60
N ARG A 48 9.36 -7.48 -12.01
CA ARG A 48 9.41 -6.96 -13.38
C ARG A 48 10.53 -5.94 -13.56
N VAL A 49 10.89 -5.22 -12.50
CA VAL A 49 11.98 -4.23 -12.48
C VAL A 49 12.91 -4.49 -11.28
N PRO A 50 13.76 -5.52 -11.34
CA PRO A 50 14.64 -5.89 -10.22
C PRO A 50 15.60 -4.76 -9.85
N GLY A 51 15.86 -4.57 -8.55
CA GLY A 51 16.81 -3.57 -8.05
C GLY A 51 16.29 -2.12 -8.09
N ALA A 52 15.06 -1.88 -8.56
CA ALA A 52 14.52 -0.53 -8.66
C ALA A 52 14.35 0.18 -7.30
N PRO A 53 14.47 1.51 -7.26
CA PRO A 53 14.11 2.27 -6.07
C PRO A 53 12.60 2.28 -5.86
N ILE A 54 12.16 2.16 -4.61
CA ILE A 54 10.76 2.34 -4.19
C ILE A 54 10.70 3.56 -3.28
N VAL A 55 9.99 4.60 -3.74
CA VAL A 55 9.82 5.85 -3.01
C VAL A 55 8.67 5.75 -2.03
N PHE A 56 8.87 6.22 -0.80
CA PHE A 56 7.83 6.29 0.22
C PHE A 56 8.12 7.44 1.20
N ASP A 57 7.10 7.90 1.92
CA ASP A 57 7.24 9.07 2.78
C ASP A 57 7.64 8.73 4.23
N VAL A 58 7.98 9.77 5.00
CA VAL A 58 8.38 9.68 6.41
C VAL A 58 7.27 9.16 7.35
N LYS A 59 6.02 9.07 6.91
CA LYS A 59 4.87 8.60 7.72
C LYS A 59 4.67 7.08 7.63
N CYS A 60 5.26 6.43 6.64
CA CYS A 60 5.14 4.99 6.45
C CYS A 60 5.75 4.20 7.61
N SER A 61 5.23 3.00 7.87
CA SER A 61 5.77 2.10 8.89
C SER A 61 7.26 1.79 8.65
N GLN A 62 8.02 1.70 9.75
CA GLN A 62 9.41 1.22 9.73
C GLN A 62 9.57 -0.19 9.12
N ARG A 63 8.49 -0.95 8.98
CA ARG A 63 8.48 -2.27 8.33
C ARG A 63 8.60 -2.21 6.80
N LEU A 64 8.32 -1.06 6.18
CA LEU A 64 8.30 -0.93 4.72
C LEU A 64 9.70 -1.04 4.10
N ALA A 65 10.70 -0.33 4.64
CA ALA A 65 12.05 -0.37 4.09
C ALA A 65 12.70 -1.77 4.15
N PRO A 66 12.61 -2.53 5.25
CA PRO A 66 13.04 -3.94 5.28
C PRO A 66 12.30 -4.80 4.24
N ALA A 67 10.99 -4.59 4.07
CA ALA A 67 10.20 -5.36 3.11
C ALA A 67 10.61 -5.09 1.66
N ILE A 68 10.92 -3.83 1.31
CA ILE A 68 11.44 -3.46 -0.01
C ILE A 68 12.80 -4.14 -0.27
N ARG A 69 13.72 -4.11 0.70
CA ARG A 69 15.02 -4.79 0.57
C ARG A 69 14.87 -6.30 0.41
N ALA A 70 13.98 -6.92 1.19
CA ALA A 70 13.69 -8.34 1.10
C ALA A 70 13.07 -8.74 -0.26
N ALA A 71 12.39 -7.81 -0.93
CA ALA A 71 11.89 -7.98 -2.29
C ALA A 71 12.92 -7.66 -3.39
N GLY A 72 14.17 -7.31 -3.03
CA GLY A 72 15.24 -7.01 -3.97
C GLY A 72 15.27 -5.58 -4.50
N GLY A 73 14.58 -4.64 -3.83
CA GLY A 73 14.55 -3.22 -4.21
C GLY A 73 15.38 -2.32 -3.31
N VAL A 74 15.47 -1.04 -3.68
CA VAL A 74 16.17 -0.01 -2.92
C VAL A 74 15.15 0.93 -2.25
N PRO A 75 15.01 0.93 -0.92
CA PRO A 75 14.08 1.85 -0.26
C PRO A 75 14.60 3.30 -0.31
N LEU A 76 13.78 4.22 -0.83
CA LEU A 76 14.09 5.65 -0.88
C LEU A 76 13.03 6.44 -0.10
N MET A 77 13.40 6.93 1.08
CA MET A 77 12.51 7.76 1.89
C MET A 77 12.51 9.20 1.38
N HIS A 78 11.32 9.82 1.29
CA HIS A 78 11.14 11.20 0.84
C HIS A 78 10.21 11.99 1.78
N GLN A 79 10.15 13.32 1.59
CA GLN A 79 9.21 14.18 2.30
C GLN A 79 7.76 13.84 1.92
N THR A 80 6.81 14.01 2.85
CA THR A 80 5.39 13.84 2.54
C THR A 80 4.90 14.95 1.63
N GLY A 81 4.33 14.59 0.49
CA GLY A 81 3.64 15.50 -0.42
C GLY A 81 3.46 14.83 -1.77
N HIS A 82 2.26 14.83 -2.32
CA HIS A 82 2.00 14.20 -3.63
C HIS A 82 2.73 14.90 -4.78
N SER A 83 3.10 16.16 -4.61
CA SER A 83 3.69 17.02 -5.66
C SER A 83 5.13 17.45 -5.37
N LEU A 84 5.78 16.87 -4.37
CA LEU A 84 7.15 17.21 -3.95
C LEU A 84 8.17 16.21 -4.44
#